data_AF-A0A1G9QN77-F1
#
_entry.id   AF-A0A1G9QN77-F1
#
_cell.length_a   1.000
_cell.length_b   1.000
_cell.length_c   1.000
_cell.angle_alpha   90.00
_cell.angle_beta   90.00
_cell.angle_gamma   90.00
#
_symmetry.space_group_name_H-M   'P 1'
#
loop_
_entity.id
_entity.type
_entity.pdbx_description
1 polymer ?
#
loop_
_entity_poly.entity_id
_entity_poly.type
_entity_poly.pdbx_seq_one_letter_code
_entity_poly.pdbx_strand_id
1 'polypeptide(L)' 'MKRYEIRLPYSRSDTLAAAFPEMEAVAMGPDTTVLIGVLRDQPELHSLLARIAEMGLDVTEVRQFETR' A
#
# COMPACT_ATOMS: atom_id res chain seq x y z
N MET A 1 -15.46 7.71 1.66
CA MET A 1 -14.00 7.52 1.54
C MET A 1 -13.65 6.17 2.13
N LYS A 2 -12.86 5.34 1.45
CA LYS A 2 -12.54 3.98 1.88
C LYS A 2 -11.08 3.93 2.31
N ARG A 3 -10.79 3.33 3.47
CA ARG A 3 -9.41 3.12 3.91
C ARG A 3 -8.94 1.79 3.37
N TYR A 4 -7.77 1.76 2.75
CA TYR A 4 -7.17 0.55 2.23
C TYR A 4 -5.87 0.25 2.95
N GLU A 5 -5.64 -1.03 3.22
CA GLU A 5 -4.38 -1.56 3.72
C GLU A 5 -3.83 -2.53 2.67
N ILE A 6 -2.62 -2.27 2.20
CA ILE A 6 -1.94 -3.08 1.20
C ILE A 6 -0.67 -3.64 1.84
N ARG A 7 -0.59 -4.95 1.96
CA ARG A 7 0.55 -5.64 2.56
C ARG A 7 1.53 -6.05 1.47
N LEU A 8 2.79 -5.72 1.68
CA LEU A 8 3.90 -6.13 0.83
C LEU A 8 4.90 -6.97 1.65
N PRO A 9 5.42 -8.08 1.08
CA PRO A 9 6.40 -8.96 1.74
C PRO A 9 7.83 -8.39 1.63
N TYR A 10 7.98 -7.08 1.89
CA TYR A 10 9.27 -6.39 1.85
C TYR A 10 9.46 -5.56 3.11
N SER A 11 10.70 -5.45 3.56
CA SER A 11 11.09 -4.55 4.65
C SER A 11 10.79 -3.10 4.29
N ARG A 12 10.33 -2.32 5.28
CA ARG A 12 10.11 -0.89 5.09
C ARG A 12 11.44 -0.21 4.83
N SER A 13 11.55 0.44 3.67
CA SER A 13 12.69 1.28 3.30
C SER A 13 12.22 2.70 3.02
N ASP A 14 13.14 3.66 3.15
CA ASP A 14 12.83 5.06 2.84
C ASP A 14 12.49 5.24 1.36
N THR A 15 13.09 4.45 0.47
CA THR A 15 12.75 4.42 -0.96
C THR A 15 11.31 3.97 -1.19
N LEU A 16 10.87 2.89 -0.53
CA LEU A 16 9.50 2.38 -0.63
C LEU A 16 8.49 3.40 -0.09
N ALA A 17 8.80 4.01 1.07
CA ALA A 17 7.95 5.05 1.65
C ALA A 17 7.88 6.30 0.75
N ALA A 18 9.00 6.71 0.14
CA ALA A 18 9.06 7.85 -0.77
C ALA A 18 8.39 7.58 -2.12
N ALA A 19 8.23 6.32 -2.53
CA ALA A 19 7.53 5.95 -3.76
C ALA A 19 6.01 6.14 -3.64
N PHE A 20 5.46 6.08 -2.42
CA PHE A 20 4.03 6.17 -2.14
C PHE A 20 3.74 7.24 -1.06
N PRO A 21 4.06 8.53 -1.29
CA PRO A 21 3.85 9.58 -0.31
C PRO A 21 2.37 9.83 0.03
N GLU A 22 1.45 9.41 -0.84
CA GLU A 22 0.00 9.43 -0.60
C GLU A 22 -0.47 8.35 0.40
N MET A 23 0.39 7.37 0.70
CA MET A 23 0.14 6.28 1.64
C MET A 23 1.08 6.36 2.84
N GLU A 24 0.59 5.94 4.00
CA GLU A 24 1.43 5.74 5.17
C GLU A 24 2.08 4.35 5.11
N ALA A 25 3.40 4.30 4.95
CA ALA A 25 4.17 3.06 4.98
C ALA A 25 4.54 2.67 6.41
N VAL A 26 3.94 1.59 6.93
CA VAL A 26 4.13 1.07 8.28
C VAL A 26 4.90 -0.25 8.22
N ALA A 27 5.98 -0.38 9.00
CA ALA A 27 6.70 -1.65 9.12
C ALA A 27 5.92 -2.61 10.03
N MET A 28 5.57 -3.79 9.53
CA MET A 28 4.91 -4.84 10.30
C MET A 28 5.88 -6.02 10.49
N GLY A 29 6.91 -5.81 11.31
CA GLY A 29 8.00 -6.76 11.48
C GLY A 29 9.18 -6.49 10.53
N PRO A 30 10.16 -7.41 10.47
CA PRO A 30 11.41 -7.17 9.75
C PRO A 30 11.25 -7.15 8.21
N ASP A 31 10.35 -7.97 7.66
CA ASP A 31 10.25 -8.23 6.22
C ASP A 31 8.84 -7.99 5.66
N THR A 32 8.08 -7.11 6.31
CA THR A 32 6.73 -6.80 5.86
C THR A 32 6.43 -5.32 6.04
N THR A 33 5.87 -4.73 4.99
CA THR A 33 5.40 -3.35 4.98
C THR A 33 3.92 -3.33 4.68
N VAL A 34 3.19 -2.49 5.39
CA VAL A 34 1.78 -2.22 5.13
C VAL A 34 1.66 -0.77 4.69
N LEU A 35 1.16 -0.55 3.48
CA LEU A 35 0.78 0.77 2.99
C LEU A 35 -0.68 1.01 3.39
N ILE A 36 -0.91 2.06 4.16
CA ILE A 36 -2.24 2.41 4.66
C ILE A 36 -2.61 3.81 4.18
N GLY A 37 -3.79 3.94 3.56
CA GLY A 37 -4.22 5.24 3.06
C GLY A 37 -5.70 5.28 2.74
N VAL A 38 -6.19 6.48 2.49
CA VAL A 38 -7.60 6.71 2.15
C VAL A 38 -7.69 6.95 0.66
N LEU A 39 -8.39 6.05 -0.04
CA LEU A 39 -8.64 6.16 -1.47
C LEU A 39 -10.12 6.51 -1.70
N ARG A 40 -10.36 7.26 -2.78
CA ARG A 40 -11.66 7.77 -3.20
C ARG A 40 -12.52 6.63 -3.76
N ASP A 41 -11.92 5.80 -4.61
CA ASP A 41 -12.62 4.77 -5.37
C ASP A 41 -11.69 3.58 -5.71
N GLN A 42 -12.26 2.62 -6.45
CA GLN A 42 -11.56 1.41 -6.89
C GLN A 42 -10.55 1.67 -8.02
N PRO A 43 -10.81 2.55 -9.02
CA PRO A 43 -9.79 2.99 -9.97
C PRO A 43 -8.51 3.55 -9.34
N GLU A 44 -8.62 4.34 -8.28
CA GLU A 44 -7.45 4.88 -7.56
C GLU A 44 -6.62 3.75 -6.93
N LEU A 45 -7.27 2.74 -6.34
CA LEU A 45 -6.61 1.52 -5.86
C LEU A 45 -5.89 0.76 -6.97
N HIS A 46 -6.55 0.53 -8.11
CA HIS A 46 -5.93 -0.17 -9.24
C HIS A 46 -4.71 0.58 -9.78
N SER A 47 -4.76 1.91 -9.81
CA SER A 47 -3.64 2.75 -10.23
C SER A 47 -2.45 2.60 -9.29
N LEU A 48 -2.70 2.55 -7.98
CA LEU A 48 -1.67 2.30 -6.97
C LEU A 48 -1.07 0.89 -7.11
N LEU A 49 -1.89 -0.14 -7.29
CA LEU A 49 -1.44 -1.53 -7.49
C LEU A 49 -0.61 -1.67 -8.79
N ALA A 50 -1.00 -0.99 -9.86
CA ALA A 50 -0.23 -0.97 -11.10
C ALA A 50 1.16 -0.37 -10.88
N ARG A 51 1.26 0.77 -10.18
CA ARG A 51 2.56 1.39 -9.84
C ARG A 51 3.43 0.48 -8.99
N ILE A 52 2.86 -0.24 -8.03
CA ILE A 52 3.58 -1.25 -7.23
C ILE A 52 4.15 -2.34 -8.14
N ALA A 53 3.35 -2.86 -9.07
CA ALA A 53 3.78 -3.88 -10.01
C ALA A 53 4.84 -3.38 -11.01
N GLU A 54 4.75 -2.12 -11.46
CA GLU A 54 5.76 -1.49 -12.34
C GLU A 54 7.14 -1.38 -11.67
N MET A 55 7.19 -1.26 -10.34
CA MET A 55 8.43 -1.30 -9.58
C MET A 55 8.95 -2.73 -9.35
N GLY A 56 8.23 -3.76 -9.82
CA GLY A 56 8.56 -5.16 -9.59
C GLY A 56 8.30 -5.63 -8.16
N LEU A 57 7.39 -4.94 -7.44
CA LEU A 57 6.98 -5.33 -6.09
C LEU A 57 5.71 -6.18 -6.13
N ASP A 58 5.69 -7.21 -5.29
CA ASP A 58 4.55 -8.06 -5.04
C ASP A 58 3.66 -7.54 -3.91
N VAL A 59 2.36 -7.78 -4.05
CA VAL A 59 1.35 -7.51 -3.02
C VAL A 59 0.86 -8.85 -2.49
N THR A 60 0.96 -9.03 -1.17
CA THR A 60 0.47 -10.26 -0.51
C THR A 60 -1.00 -10.18 -0.14
N GLU A 61 -1.48 -9.00 0.25
CA GLU A 61 -2.85 -8.81 0.72
C GLU A 61 -3.33 -7.39 0.47
N VAL A 62 -4.61 -7.26 0.11
CA VAL A 62 -5.30 -5.97 0.03
C VAL A 62 -6.57 -6.06 0.86
N ARG A 63 -6.71 -5.17 1.84
CA ARG A 63 -7.88 -5.08 2.72
C ARG A 63 -8.55 -3.72 2.56
N GLN A 64 -9.87 -3.73 2.44
CA GLN A 64 -10.68 -2.51 2.43
C GLN A 64 -11.41 -2.39 3.77
N PHE A 65 -11.33 -1.21 4.37
CA PHE A 65 -12.11 -0.81 5.53
C PHE A 65 -13.09 0.27 5.11
N GLU A 66 -14.36 -0.02 5.34
CA GLU A 66 -15.41 0.98 5.26
C GLU A 66 -15.42 1.75 6.59
N THR A 67 -15.03 3.02 6.54
CA THR A 67 -15.37 3.96 7.61
C THR A 67 -16.88 4.15 7.53
N ARG A 68 -17.61 3.58 8.49
CA ARG A 68 -19.04 3.83 8.70
C ARG A 68 -19.28 5.16 9.39
#